data_AF-A0A929JT89-F1
#
_entry.id   AF-A0A929JT89-F1
#
_cell.length_a   1.000
_cell.length_b   1.000
_cell.length_c   1.000
_cell.angle_alpha   90.00
_cell.angle_beta   90.00
_cell.angle_gamma   90.00
#
_symmetry.space_group_name_H-M   'P 1'
#
loop_
_entity.id
_entity.type
_entity.pdbx_description
1 polymer ?
#
loop_
_entity_poly.entity_id
_entity_poly.type
_entity_poly.pdbx_seq_one_letter_code
_entity_poly.pdbx_strand_id
1 'polypeptide(L)'
;MTSDQTIKRADRAIAATYSRFPVVFIQGKGCTLTDAEGRTYTDFVAGIAVCNLGHAHEGIAKAVAEQARRLVHVSNLYYTEPQTELAELLVEHSFADRVFFCNSGAEANEAAIKLARKYFHDSGAPHRFRIITMEDSFHGRTMVTLAATGQVKIKKGFEPLPDGFDIVPFNDIEAVRNAVSGETCAVMLEPIQGEGGVKCPVQGYLEGLRELCDREGLLLIFDEVQTGMGRTGKLFAYERFALTPDIMTLAKALANGLPMGAMLAKEDVAKAFTPGAHASTFGGTPLVATAAIEVAKALLNEGVLENCQRVGQYFKNQLLSLKARYAFIREVRGEGLLIGVDLTCDGMPVVKSCMERGFLINCAQGHVLRFIPPLIIQEKDIDALIACLDSVFQRLSDQPKEQE
;
A
#
# COMPACT_ATOMS: atom_id res chain seq x y z
N MET A 1 -31.34 8.57 -2.30
CA MET A 1 -31.21 7.71 -3.49
C MET A 1 -30.88 6.32 -2.98
N THR A 2 -31.58 5.28 -3.41
CA THR A 2 -31.28 3.91 -2.96
C THR A 2 -29.98 3.40 -3.59
N SER A 3 -29.39 2.32 -3.06
CA SER A 3 -28.24 1.65 -3.67
C SER A 3 -28.50 1.29 -5.14
N ASP A 4 -29.66 0.68 -5.43
CA ASP A 4 -30.05 0.30 -6.80
C ASP A 4 -30.06 1.45 -7.80
N GLN A 5 -30.57 2.62 -7.39
CA GLN A 5 -30.62 3.80 -8.24
C GLN A 5 -29.21 4.32 -8.54
N THR A 6 -28.34 4.36 -7.53
CA THR A 6 -26.96 4.81 -7.69
C THR A 6 -26.16 3.84 -8.56
N ILE A 7 -26.28 2.52 -8.34
CA ILE A 7 -25.60 1.48 -9.12
C ILE A 7 -25.99 1.57 -10.59
N LYS A 8 -27.29 1.65 -10.91
CA LYS A 8 -27.76 1.79 -12.31
C LYS A 8 -27.21 3.03 -13.02
N ARG A 9 -27.02 4.13 -12.29
CA ARG A 9 -26.41 5.35 -12.85
C ARG A 9 -24.91 5.16 -13.06
N ALA A 10 -24.22 4.54 -12.11
CA ALA A 10 -22.79 4.25 -12.20
C ALA A 10 -22.49 3.33 -13.38
N ASP A 11 -23.24 2.24 -13.56
CA ASP A 11 -23.03 1.26 -14.64
C ASP A 11 -23.25 1.85 -16.03
N ARG A 12 -24.04 2.93 -16.15
CA ARG A 12 -24.25 3.65 -17.41
C ARG A 12 -23.11 4.63 -17.74
N ALA A 13 -22.39 5.11 -16.75
CA ALA A 13 -21.52 6.28 -16.90
C ALA A 13 -20.04 6.01 -16.57
N ILE A 14 -19.73 4.96 -15.81
CA ILE A 14 -18.38 4.66 -15.34
C ILE A 14 -17.87 3.40 -16.04
N ALA A 15 -16.63 3.44 -16.54
CA ALA A 15 -15.97 2.27 -17.12
C ALA A 15 -15.99 1.08 -16.13
N ALA A 16 -16.36 -0.10 -16.63
CA ALA A 16 -16.53 -1.32 -15.84
C ALA A 16 -15.19 -2.02 -15.52
N THR A 17 -14.28 -1.31 -14.87
CA THR A 17 -12.92 -1.79 -14.54
C THR A 17 -12.84 -2.53 -13.19
N TYR A 18 -13.94 -2.63 -12.44
CA TYR A 18 -13.99 -3.24 -11.11
C TYR A 18 -15.20 -4.18 -10.98
N SER A 19 -14.99 -5.34 -10.34
CA SER A 19 -16.07 -6.19 -9.82
C SER A 19 -16.53 -5.64 -8.47
N ARG A 20 -17.53 -4.75 -8.48
CA ARG A 20 -18.03 -4.09 -7.26
C ARG A 20 -19.03 -4.95 -6.49
N PHE A 21 -19.00 -4.85 -5.16
CA PHE A 21 -20.11 -5.32 -4.34
C PHE A 21 -21.34 -4.39 -4.52
N PRO A 22 -22.57 -4.91 -4.42
CA PRO A 22 -23.78 -4.12 -4.61
C PRO A 22 -24.13 -3.31 -3.35
N VAL A 23 -23.19 -2.50 -2.86
CA VAL A 23 -23.33 -1.66 -1.65
C VAL A 23 -22.93 -0.23 -2.00
N VAL A 24 -23.72 0.75 -1.57
CA VAL A 24 -23.44 2.17 -1.78
C VAL A 24 -23.25 2.86 -0.44
N PHE A 25 -22.00 3.19 -0.10
CA PHE A 25 -21.67 3.93 1.10
C PHE A 25 -21.99 5.43 0.95
N ILE A 26 -22.61 6.02 1.97
CA ILE A 26 -22.98 7.44 2.01
C ILE A 26 -22.30 8.20 3.15
N GLN A 27 -21.77 7.48 4.14
CA GLN A 27 -21.11 8.08 5.29
C GLN A 27 -20.01 7.15 5.80
N GLY A 28 -18.93 7.75 6.30
CA GLY A 28 -17.92 7.05 7.09
C GLY A 28 -17.55 7.85 8.33
N LYS A 29 -17.22 7.17 9.42
CA LYS A 29 -16.70 7.76 10.65
C LYS A 29 -15.81 6.75 11.37
N GLY A 30 -14.54 7.09 11.58
CA GLY A 30 -13.57 6.19 12.21
C GLY A 30 -13.48 4.87 11.43
N CYS A 31 -13.74 3.74 12.09
CA CYS A 31 -13.73 2.41 11.45
C CYS A 31 -15.09 1.97 10.87
N THR A 32 -16.10 2.83 10.86
CA THR A 32 -17.47 2.47 10.43
C THR A 32 -17.85 3.16 9.13
N LEU A 33 -18.47 2.40 8.23
CA LEU A 33 -19.15 2.89 7.03
C LEU A 33 -20.65 2.63 7.13
N THR A 34 -21.46 3.55 6.62
CA THR A 34 -22.93 3.43 6.55
C THR A 34 -23.38 3.47 5.10
N ASP A 35 -24.19 2.50 4.69
CA ASP A 35 -24.76 2.43 3.34
C ASP A 35 -26.04 3.26 3.16
N ALA A 36 -26.51 3.36 1.92
CA ALA A 36 -27.70 4.11 1.54
C ALA A 36 -29.00 3.54 2.15
N GLU A 37 -28.98 2.30 2.63
CA GLU A 37 -30.08 1.63 3.33
C GLU A 37 -29.97 1.76 4.86
N GLY A 38 -28.94 2.44 5.36
CA GLY A 38 -28.72 2.69 6.79
C GLY A 38 -28.02 1.56 7.54
N ARG A 39 -27.52 0.54 6.85
CA ARG A 39 -26.73 -0.53 7.48
C ARG A 39 -25.31 -0.04 7.74
N THR A 40 -24.76 -0.45 8.87
CA THR A 40 -23.39 -0.12 9.28
C THR A 40 -22.47 -1.30 9.07
N TYR A 41 -21.21 -0.99 8.73
CA TYR A 41 -20.16 -1.97 8.51
C TYR A 41 -18.88 -1.55 9.21
N THR A 42 -18.23 -2.49 9.90
CA THR A 42 -16.87 -2.30 10.39
C THR A 42 -15.88 -2.57 9.26
N ASP A 43 -15.04 -1.59 8.98
CA ASP A 43 -14.14 -1.58 7.84
C ASP A 43 -12.77 -2.19 8.19
N PHE A 44 -12.51 -3.40 7.68
CA PHE A 44 -11.19 -4.04 7.72
C PHE A 44 -10.43 -3.94 6.38
N VAL A 45 -10.85 -3.03 5.50
CA VAL A 45 -10.23 -2.77 4.19
C VAL A 45 -9.60 -1.38 4.13
N ALA A 46 -10.18 -0.38 4.81
CA ALA A 46 -9.69 1.01 4.90
C ALA A 46 -9.38 1.61 3.53
N GLY A 47 -10.21 1.37 2.51
CA GLY A 47 -9.94 1.82 1.15
C GLY A 47 -8.67 1.21 0.53
N ILE A 48 -8.32 -0.01 0.94
CA ILE A 48 -7.07 -0.71 0.59
C ILE A 48 -5.85 -0.07 1.25
N ALA A 49 -5.88 0.02 2.59
CA ALA A 49 -4.85 0.63 3.44
C ALA A 49 -4.61 2.13 3.15
N VAL A 50 -5.67 2.84 2.79
CA VAL A 50 -5.68 4.28 2.50
C VAL A 50 -6.15 5.08 3.72
N CYS A 51 -7.22 4.67 4.39
CA CYS A 51 -7.80 5.41 5.51
C CYS A 51 -7.17 4.96 6.85
N ASN A 52 -5.86 5.12 7.03
CA ASN A 52 -5.14 4.70 8.24
C ASN A 52 -5.69 5.38 9.52
N LEU A 53 -6.16 6.61 9.46
CA LEU A 53 -6.77 7.32 10.60
C LEU A 53 -8.30 7.17 10.64
N GLY A 54 -8.84 6.27 9.82
CA GLY A 54 -10.27 6.06 9.66
C GLY A 54 -10.91 7.10 8.74
N HIS A 55 -12.23 6.96 8.59
CA HIS A 55 -13.04 7.79 7.72
C HIS A 55 -13.43 9.11 8.39
N ALA A 56 -13.42 10.20 7.60
CA ALA A 56 -13.82 11.53 8.02
C ALA A 56 -13.11 12.02 9.32
N HIS A 57 -11.79 11.84 9.38
CA HIS A 57 -10.98 12.33 10.49
C HIS A 57 -11.16 13.84 10.69
N GLU A 58 -11.56 14.26 11.89
CA GLU A 58 -11.99 15.63 12.18
C GLU A 58 -10.86 16.65 11.96
N GLY A 59 -9.65 16.34 12.44
CA GLY A 59 -8.48 17.21 12.27
C GLY A 59 -8.15 17.46 10.79
N ILE A 60 -8.19 16.39 9.98
CA ILE A 60 -7.91 16.49 8.53
C ILE A 60 -9.01 17.28 7.83
N ALA A 61 -10.28 16.96 8.11
CA ALA A 61 -11.41 17.64 7.49
C ALA A 61 -11.40 19.14 7.77
N LYS A 62 -11.11 19.53 9.02
CA LYS A 62 -10.99 20.94 9.42
C LYS A 62 -9.82 21.63 8.72
N ALA A 63 -8.62 21.05 8.77
CA ALA A 63 -7.42 21.64 8.17
C ALA A 63 -7.55 21.80 6.65
N VAL A 64 -8.09 20.79 5.97
CA VAL A 64 -8.37 20.84 4.52
C VAL A 64 -9.41 21.91 4.19
N ALA A 65 -10.49 22.02 4.97
CA ALA A 65 -11.51 23.05 4.73
C ALA A 65 -10.97 24.47 4.93
N GLU A 66 -10.10 24.68 5.92
CA GLU A 66 -9.41 25.94 6.13
C GLU A 66 -8.43 26.25 4.99
N GLN A 67 -7.61 25.29 4.59
CA GLN A 67 -6.67 25.45 3.49
C GLN A 67 -7.37 25.71 2.16
N ALA A 68 -8.51 25.07 1.90
CA ALA A 68 -9.31 25.27 0.69
C ALA A 68 -9.82 26.72 0.53
N ARG A 69 -10.08 27.42 1.65
CA ARG A 69 -10.46 28.84 1.63
C ARG A 69 -9.27 29.77 1.43
N ARG A 70 -8.04 29.29 1.66
CA ARG A 70 -6.81 30.09 1.60
C ARG A 70 -6.10 29.93 0.26
N LEU A 71 -5.68 28.71 -0.08
CA LEU A 71 -4.91 28.42 -1.28
C LEU A 71 -5.01 26.93 -1.64
N VAL A 72 -5.51 26.62 -2.82
CA VAL A 72 -5.62 25.23 -3.30
C VAL A 72 -4.44 24.83 -4.17
N HIS A 73 -4.07 25.65 -5.16
CA HIS A 73 -3.08 25.28 -6.17
C HIS A 73 -2.43 26.51 -6.80
N VAL A 74 -1.11 26.46 -6.98
CA VAL A 74 -0.32 27.46 -7.71
C VAL A 74 0.75 26.84 -8.61
N SER A 75 0.69 25.54 -8.89
CA SER A 75 1.75 24.72 -9.52
C SER A 75 3.06 24.66 -8.73
N ASN A 76 4.04 23.89 -9.23
CA ASN A 76 5.39 23.79 -8.67
C ASN A 76 6.36 24.90 -9.18
N LEU A 77 5.84 25.92 -9.86
CA LEU A 77 6.63 27.11 -10.24
C LEU A 77 6.87 28.06 -9.06
N TYR A 78 6.09 27.95 -7.98
CA TYR A 78 6.17 28.80 -6.80
C TYR A 78 6.24 27.93 -5.54
N TYR A 79 6.88 28.45 -4.49
CA TYR A 79 6.93 27.79 -3.20
C TYR A 79 5.63 27.97 -2.42
N THR A 80 5.31 26.98 -1.59
CA THR A 80 4.19 27.06 -0.66
C THR A 80 4.57 26.46 0.69
N GLU A 81 4.15 27.12 1.76
CA GLU A 81 4.46 26.73 3.13
C GLU A 81 4.02 25.28 3.46
N PRO A 82 2.78 24.82 3.14
CA PRO A 82 2.39 23.44 3.47
C PRO A 82 3.18 22.37 2.72
N GLN A 83 3.61 22.65 1.48
CA GLN A 83 4.43 21.68 0.73
C GLN A 83 5.84 21.57 1.35
N THR A 84 6.42 22.69 1.77
CA THR A 84 7.72 22.72 2.46
C THR A 84 7.65 22.03 3.83
N GLU A 85 6.66 22.38 4.67
CA GLU A 85 6.49 21.75 6.00
C GLU A 85 6.35 20.22 5.88
N LEU A 86 5.58 19.74 4.90
CA LEU A 86 5.45 18.30 4.69
C LEU A 86 6.78 17.66 4.24
N ALA A 87 7.53 18.32 3.37
CA ALA A 87 8.82 17.81 2.91
C ALA A 87 9.81 17.69 4.09
N GLU A 88 9.88 18.72 4.94
CA GLU A 88 10.71 18.73 6.15
C GLU A 88 10.30 17.59 7.09
N LEU A 89 9.01 17.45 7.38
CA LEU A 89 8.51 16.39 8.27
C LEU A 89 8.84 14.98 7.75
N LEU A 90 8.73 14.74 6.44
CA LEU A 90 9.08 13.45 5.86
C LEU A 90 10.58 13.17 5.87
N VAL A 91 11.41 14.19 5.64
CA VAL A 91 12.88 14.10 5.69
C VAL A 91 13.35 13.85 7.12
N GLU A 92 12.88 14.64 8.10
CA GLU A 92 13.27 14.54 9.51
C GLU A 92 12.96 13.16 10.13
N HIS A 93 11.92 12.49 9.64
CA HIS A 93 11.48 11.19 10.15
C HIS A 93 11.83 10.02 9.24
N SER A 94 12.71 10.19 8.24
CA SER A 94 13.15 9.11 7.37
C SER A 94 14.66 9.12 7.09
N PHE A 95 15.12 8.16 6.27
CA PHE A 95 16.51 8.11 5.79
C PHE A 95 16.80 9.12 4.67
N ALA A 96 15.75 9.73 4.09
CA ALA A 96 15.85 10.47 2.85
C ALA A 96 16.17 11.95 3.08
N ASP A 97 16.86 12.56 2.12
CA ASP A 97 17.22 13.97 2.16
C ASP A 97 16.30 14.84 1.29
N ARG A 98 15.60 14.22 0.33
CA ARG A 98 14.75 14.92 -0.66
C ARG A 98 13.45 14.17 -0.91
N VAL A 99 12.41 14.94 -1.22
CA VAL A 99 11.08 14.44 -1.56
C VAL A 99 10.62 15.03 -2.90
N PHE A 100 10.13 14.17 -3.78
CA PHE A 100 9.34 14.56 -4.95
C PHE A 100 7.88 14.18 -4.72
N PHE A 101 6.96 15.12 -4.89
CA PHE A 101 5.53 14.88 -4.71
C PHE A 101 4.79 14.64 -6.03
N CYS A 102 3.83 13.72 -5.99
CA CYS A 102 2.91 13.36 -7.07
C CYS A 102 1.53 13.02 -6.49
N ASN A 103 0.68 12.34 -7.26
CA ASN A 103 -0.76 12.20 -6.96
C ASN A 103 -1.18 10.74 -6.71
N SER A 104 -0.31 9.78 -7.00
CA SER A 104 -0.58 8.35 -6.81
C SER A 104 0.69 7.55 -6.57
N GLY A 105 0.53 6.32 -6.07
CA GLY A 105 1.65 5.38 -5.92
C GLY A 105 2.27 4.97 -7.26
N ALA A 106 1.46 4.88 -8.33
CA ALA A 106 1.99 4.59 -9.66
C ALA A 106 2.91 5.74 -10.15
N GLU A 107 2.52 7.00 -9.95
CA GLU A 107 3.39 8.13 -10.28
C GLU A 107 4.64 8.19 -9.39
N ALA A 108 4.54 7.82 -8.11
CA ALA A 108 5.70 7.76 -7.21
C ALA A 108 6.69 6.69 -7.68
N ASN A 109 6.19 5.53 -8.10
CA ASN A 109 7.00 4.44 -8.65
C ASN A 109 7.58 4.79 -10.03
N GLU A 110 6.84 5.48 -10.91
CA GLU A 110 7.41 6.06 -12.15
C GLU A 110 8.58 7.00 -11.82
N ALA A 111 8.42 7.87 -10.82
CA ALA A 111 9.48 8.78 -10.38
C ALA A 111 10.71 8.02 -9.87
N ALA A 112 10.52 6.99 -9.03
CA ALA A 112 11.61 6.15 -8.53
C ALA A 112 12.38 5.42 -9.65
N ILE A 113 11.64 4.81 -10.59
CA ILE A 113 12.21 4.09 -11.74
C ILE A 113 13.01 5.06 -12.63
N LYS A 114 12.44 6.25 -12.90
CA LYS A 114 13.13 7.29 -13.67
C LYS A 114 14.37 7.81 -12.96
N LEU A 115 14.30 8.01 -11.64
CA LEU A 115 15.42 8.51 -10.85
C LEU A 115 16.58 7.50 -10.88
N ALA A 116 16.30 6.22 -10.65
CA ALA A 116 17.31 5.17 -10.71
C ALA A 116 18.01 5.10 -12.06
N ARG A 117 17.24 5.11 -13.17
CA ARG A 117 17.82 5.11 -14.53
C ARG A 117 18.62 6.39 -14.81
N LYS A 118 18.12 7.56 -14.41
CA LYS A 118 18.81 8.84 -14.63
C LYS A 118 20.09 8.95 -13.81
N TYR A 119 20.12 8.44 -12.59
CA TYR A 119 21.31 8.40 -11.74
C TYR A 119 22.47 7.69 -12.43
N PHE A 120 22.26 6.49 -12.98
CA PHE A 120 23.32 5.77 -13.69
C PHE A 120 23.68 6.39 -15.03
N HIS A 121 22.69 6.89 -15.77
CA HIS A 121 22.94 7.64 -16.99
C HIS A 121 23.90 8.81 -16.74
N ASP A 122 23.58 9.66 -15.77
CA ASP A 122 24.37 10.87 -15.46
C ASP A 122 25.70 10.54 -14.77
N SER A 123 25.82 9.36 -14.16
CA SER A 123 27.07 8.83 -13.60
C SER A 123 27.96 8.15 -14.66
N GLY A 124 27.61 8.23 -15.95
CA GLY A 124 28.43 7.69 -17.05
C GLY A 124 28.20 6.20 -17.35
N ALA A 125 27.16 5.58 -16.78
CA ALA A 125 26.78 4.19 -17.01
C ALA A 125 25.37 4.06 -17.62
N PRO A 126 25.10 4.66 -18.81
CA PRO A 126 23.75 4.68 -19.40
C PRO A 126 23.21 3.30 -19.81
N HIS A 127 24.08 2.29 -19.92
CA HIS A 127 23.69 0.90 -20.15
C HIS A 127 23.08 0.24 -18.90
N ARG A 128 23.22 0.85 -17.71
CA ARG A 128 22.60 0.38 -16.47
C ARG A 128 21.19 0.96 -16.32
N PHE A 129 20.19 0.24 -16.83
CA PHE A 129 18.79 0.67 -16.81
C PHE A 129 17.79 -0.42 -16.40
N ARG A 130 18.24 -1.68 -16.29
CA ARG A 130 17.39 -2.81 -15.91
C ARG A 130 17.14 -2.83 -14.40
N ILE A 131 15.89 -3.07 -14.01
CA ILE A 131 15.47 -3.11 -12.61
C ILE A 131 14.95 -4.52 -12.31
N ILE A 132 15.50 -5.16 -11.28
CA ILE A 132 14.99 -6.44 -10.80
C ILE A 132 13.75 -6.18 -9.95
N THR A 133 12.64 -6.85 -10.25
CA THR A 133 11.40 -6.81 -9.47
C THR A 133 10.94 -8.23 -9.13
N MET A 134 9.89 -8.33 -8.32
CA MET A 134 9.49 -9.59 -7.68
C MET A 134 8.21 -10.15 -8.30
N GLU A 135 8.12 -11.46 -8.47
CA GLU A 135 6.86 -12.15 -8.78
C GLU A 135 5.78 -11.80 -7.76
N ASP A 136 4.52 -11.72 -8.21
CA ASP A 136 3.36 -11.32 -7.42
C ASP A 136 3.35 -9.88 -6.87
N SER A 137 4.39 -9.07 -7.11
CA SER A 137 4.42 -7.66 -6.72
C SER A 137 3.31 -6.83 -7.38
N PHE A 138 3.04 -5.63 -6.86
CA PHE A 138 2.16 -4.66 -7.51
C PHE A 138 2.70 -3.24 -7.35
N HIS A 139 3.15 -2.64 -8.45
CA HIS A 139 3.77 -1.30 -8.44
C HIS A 139 2.95 -0.23 -9.16
N GLY A 140 1.83 -0.61 -9.77
CA GLY A 140 0.92 0.34 -10.41
C GLY A 140 0.28 -0.20 -11.69
N ARG A 141 -0.44 0.69 -12.38
CA ARG A 141 -1.17 0.39 -13.63
C ARG A 141 -0.84 1.35 -14.78
N THR A 142 0.18 2.20 -14.64
CA THR A 142 0.76 2.93 -15.79
C THR A 142 1.66 2.00 -16.58
N MET A 143 1.94 2.26 -17.85
CA MET A 143 2.66 1.28 -18.70
C MET A 143 4.01 0.80 -18.11
N VAL A 144 4.81 1.69 -17.49
CA VAL A 144 6.11 1.30 -16.91
C VAL A 144 5.92 0.58 -15.57
N THR A 145 5.05 1.08 -14.69
CA THR A 145 4.77 0.38 -13.41
C THR A 145 4.03 -0.93 -13.60
N LEU A 146 3.26 -1.06 -14.68
CA LEU A 146 2.66 -2.30 -15.14
C LEU A 146 3.73 -3.28 -15.61
N ALA A 147 4.75 -2.82 -16.34
CA ALA A 147 5.91 -3.65 -16.70
C ALA A 147 6.68 -4.14 -15.47
N ALA A 148 6.88 -3.27 -14.47
CA ALA A 148 7.52 -3.60 -13.19
C ALA A 148 6.71 -4.60 -12.32
N THR A 149 5.38 -4.62 -12.47
CA THR A 149 4.46 -5.43 -11.64
C THR A 149 4.59 -6.93 -11.94
N GLY A 150 4.82 -7.76 -10.92
CA GLY A 150 5.05 -9.21 -11.03
C GLY A 150 3.84 -10.09 -11.35
N GLN A 151 2.73 -9.54 -11.84
CA GLN A 151 1.47 -10.27 -12.04
C GLN A 151 1.07 -10.39 -13.51
N VAL A 152 1.25 -11.59 -14.07
CA VAL A 152 0.93 -11.91 -15.49
C VAL A 152 -0.53 -11.55 -15.83
N LYS A 153 -1.48 -11.85 -14.95
CA LYS A 153 -2.91 -11.61 -15.16
C LYS A 153 -3.26 -10.13 -15.41
N ILE A 154 -2.50 -9.20 -14.82
CA ILE A 154 -2.76 -7.76 -14.91
C ILE A 154 -2.14 -7.17 -16.19
N LYS A 155 -1.07 -7.78 -16.69
CA LYS A 155 -0.33 -7.38 -17.89
C LYS A 155 -1.03 -7.73 -19.20
N LYS A 156 -1.77 -8.85 -19.19
CA LYS A 156 -2.39 -9.43 -20.39
C LYS A 156 -3.24 -8.40 -21.17
N GLY A 157 -2.89 -8.20 -22.43
CA GLY A 157 -3.62 -7.33 -23.37
C GLY A 157 -3.06 -5.91 -23.50
N PHE A 158 -1.98 -5.59 -22.79
CA PHE A 158 -1.29 -4.29 -22.86
C PHE A 158 0.07 -4.36 -23.56
N GLU A 159 0.44 -5.51 -24.12
CA GLU A 159 1.70 -5.71 -24.81
C GLU A 159 1.80 -4.93 -26.15
N PRO A 160 3.02 -4.51 -26.57
CA PRO A 160 4.31 -4.68 -25.89
C PRO A 160 4.47 -3.73 -24.70
N LEU A 161 4.98 -4.27 -23.59
CA LEU A 161 5.30 -3.49 -22.39
C LEU A 161 6.70 -2.84 -22.51
N PRO A 162 6.96 -1.70 -21.84
CA PRO A 162 8.30 -1.14 -21.74
C PRO A 162 9.30 -2.15 -21.19
N ASP A 163 10.47 -2.25 -21.84
CA ASP A 163 11.57 -3.13 -21.41
C ASP A 163 12.35 -2.53 -20.21
N GLY A 164 13.27 -3.34 -19.68
CA GLY A 164 14.19 -3.00 -18.60
C GLY A 164 13.75 -3.49 -17.23
N PHE A 165 13.04 -4.63 -17.19
CA PHE A 165 12.65 -5.29 -15.94
C PHE A 165 12.97 -6.78 -15.98
N ASP A 166 13.58 -7.29 -14.91
CA ASP A 166 13.86 -8.70 -14.68
C ASP A 166 13.04 -9.17 -13.47
N ILE A 167 12.12 -10.11 -13.68
CA ILE A 167 11.18 -10.53 -12.62
C ILE A 167 11.67 -11.86 -12.05
N VAL A 168 11.88 -11.90 -10.74
CA VAL A 168 12.36 -13.08 -10.01
C VAL A 168 11.44 -13.43 -8.84
N PRO A 169 11.46 -14.68 -8.34
CA PRO A 169 10.66 -15.05 -7.17
C PRO A 169 10.97 -14.20 -5.94
N PHE A 170 9.93 -13.73 -5.24
CA PHE A 170 10.09 -13.08 -3.93
C PHE A 170 10.64 -14.08 -2.90
N ASN A 171 11.48 -13.62 -1.96
CA ASN A 171 12.20 -14.45 -0.97
C ASN A 171 13.27 -15.40 -1.54
N ASP A 172 13.70 -15.21 -2.78
CA ASP A 172 14.80 -15.99 -3.39
C ASP A 172 16.00 -15.07 -3.70
N ILE A 173 16.92 -14.95 -2.74
CA ILE A 173 18.11 -14.10 -2.89
C ILE A 173 19.06 -14.60 -3.99
N GLU A 174 19.10 -15.91 -4.25
CA GLU A 174 19.96 -16.46 -5.28
C GLU A 174 19.39 -16.21 -6.67
N ALA A 175 18.06 -16.23 -6.83
CA ALA A 175 17.42 -15.77 -8.06
C ALA A 175 17.74 -14.30 -8.36
N VAL A 176 17.71 -13.43 -7.34
CA VAL A 176 18.12 -12.02 -7.50
C VAL A 176 19.59 -11.94 -7.91
N ARG A 177 20.49 -12.65 -7.22
CA ARG A 177 21.93 -12.68 -7.55
C ARG A 177 22.18 -13.12 -9.00
N ASN A 178 21.47 -14.14 -9.47
CA ASN A 178 21.59 -14.67 -10.83
C ASN A 178 21.03 -13.72 -11.90
N ALA A 179 20.08 -12.85 -11.54
CA ALA A 179 19.50 -11.86 -12.45
C ALA A 179 20.35 -10.58 -12.56
N VAL A 180 21.29 -10.34 -11.64
CA VAL A 180 22.19 -9.18 -11.73
C VAL A 180 23.09 -9.33 -12.96
N SER A 181 23.13 -8.28 -13.77
CA SER A 181 23.99 -8.16 -14.95
C SER A 181 24.68 -6.80 -14.99
N GLY A 182 25.55 -6.60 -15.98
CA GLY A 182 26.16 -5.30 -16.23
C GLY A 182 25.15 -4.21 -16.59
N GLU A 183 23.90 -4.54 -16.91
CA GLU A 183 22.83 -3.59 -17.23
C GLU A 183 21.91 -3.27 -16.03
N THR A 184 22.11 -3.92 -14.88
CA THR A 184 21.25 -3.74 -13.71
C THR A 184 21.57 -2.44 -12.98
N CYS A 185 20.55 -1.61 -12.75
CA CYS A 185 20.67 -0.38 -11.95
C CYS A 185 20.05 -0.48 -10.56
N ALA A 186 18.98 -1.26 -10.39
CA ALA A 186 18.28 -1.30 -9.12
C ALA A 186 17.58 -2.63 -8.86
N VAL A 187 17.28 -2.87 -7.58
CA VAL A 187 16.29 -3.86 -7.13
C VAL A 187 15.12 -3.08 -6.53
N MET A 188 13.90 -3.34 -7.00
CA MET A 188 12.68 -2.69 -6.54
C MET A 188 11.69 -3.73 -5.99
N LEU A 189 11.23 -3.53 -4.75
CA LEU A 189 10.31 -4.43 -4.08
C LEU A 189 9.46 -3.75 -3.02
N GLU A 190 8.33 -4.36 -2.69
CA GLU A 190 7.56 -4.04 -1.47
C GLU A 190 8.26 -4.73 -0.27
N PRO A 191 8.43 -4.06 0.90
CA PRO A 191 8.97 -4.73 2.09
C PRO A 191 8.11 -5.92 2.54
N ILE A 192 6.80 -5.83 2.35
CA ILE A 192 5.82 -6.93 2.49
C ILE A 192 4.91 -6.84 1.27
N GLN A 193 4.80 -7.92 0.48
CA GLN A 193 3.95 -7.89 -0.71
C GLN A 193 2.48 -7.86 -0.34
N GLY A 194 1.84 -6.72 -0.56
CA GLY A 194 0.47 -6.47 -0.15
C GLY A 194 -0.56 -7.21 -0.99
N GLU A 195 -0.62 -6.86 -2.29
CA GLU A 195 -1.51 -7.51 -3.26
C GLU A 195 -1.08 -8.95 -3.58
N GLY A 196 0.21 -9.27 -3.42
CA GLY A 196 0.76 -10.63 -3.56
C GLY A 196 0.26 -11.62 -2.49
N GLY A 197 -0.58 -11.17 -1.55
CA GLY A 197 -1.17 -12.01 -0.51
C GLY A 197 -0.51 -11.83 0.85
N VAL A 198 -0.08 -10.62 1.20
CA VAL A 198 0.59 -10.31 2.47
C VAL A 198 1.83 -11.20 2.68
N LYS A 199 2.67 -11.37 1.65
CA LYS A 199 3.88 -12.19 1.75
C LYS A 199 4.96 -11.41 2.50
N CYS A 200 5.34 -11.91 3.68
CA CYS A 200 6.42 -11.34 4.48
C CYS A 200 7.79 -11.83 3.99
N PRO A 201 8.83 -11.01 4.16
CA PRO A 201 10.18 -11.43 3.84
C PRO A 201 10.62 -12.53 4.80
N VAL A 202 11.33 -13.55 4.30
CA VAL A 202 11.99 -14.51 5.18
C VAL A 202 13.17 -13.84 5.88
N GLN A 203 13.55 -14.33 7.06
CA GLN A 203 14.67 -13.79 7.82
C GLN A 203 15.95 -13.75 6.97
N GLY A 204 16.64 -12.61 6.94
CA GLY A 204 17.88 -12.42 6.19
C GLY A 204 17.68 -12.04 4.71
N TYR A 205 16.46 -12.07 4.18
CA TYR A 205 16.23 -11.76 2.77
C TYR A 205 16.50 -10.29 2.44
N LEU A 206 15.95 -9.35 3.22
CA LEU A 206 16.11 -7.92 2.97
C LEU A 206 17.54 -7.45 3.28
N GLU A 207 18.17 -8.05 4.30
CA GLU A 207 19.57 -7.83 4.64
C GLU A 207 20.48 -8.30 3.49
N GLY A 208 20.25 -9.52 2.98
CA GLY A 208 20.97 -10.05 1.83
C GLY A 208 20.79 -9.20 0.56
N LEU A 209 19.59 -8.64 0.34
CA LEU A 209 19.35 -7.70 -0.76
C LEU A 209 20.17 -6.41 -0.61
N ARG A 210 20.24 -5.85 0.59
CA ARG A 210 21.04 -4.65 0.84
C ARG A 210 22.52 -4.90 0.59
N GLU A 211 23.05 -5.99 1.15
CA GLU A 211 24.45 -6.38 0.97
C GLU A 211 24.77 -6.62 -0.52
N LEU A 212 23.84 -7.25 -1.25
CA LEU A 212 23.96 -7.42 -2.70
C LEU A 212 23.98 -6.08 -3.42
N CYS A 213 23.03 -5.18 -3.15
CA CYS A 213 22.97 -3.86 -3.76
C CYS A 213 24.25 -3.05 -3.47
N ASP A 214 24.76 -3.09 -2.25
CA ASP A 214 25.98 -2.36 -1.87
C ASP A 214 27.22 -2.92 -2.58
N ARG A 215 27.35 -4.26 -2.66
CA ARG A 215 28.48 -4.92 -3.32
C ARG A 215 28.51 -4.67 -4.83
N GLU A 216 27.35 -4.74 -5.48
CA GLU A 216 27.22 -4.61 -6.93
C GLU A 216 26.98 -3.14 -7.37
N GLY A 217 26.92 -2.22 -6.41
CA GLY A 217 26.63 -0.80 -6.63
C GLY A 217 25.28 -0.59 -7.33
N LEU A 218 24.23 -1.30 -6.90
CA LEU A 218 22.83 -1.13 -7.32
C LEU A 218 22.09 -0.24 -6.32
N LEU A 219 21.02 0.41 -6.77
CA LEU A 219 20.09 1.10 -5.86
C LEU A 219 19.04 0.11 -5.32
N LEU A 220 18.68 0.24 -4.05
CA LEU A 220 17.54 -0.46 -3.45
C LEU A 220 16.33 0.47 -3.38
N ILE A 221 15.21 0.05 -3.98
CA ILE A 221 13.97 0.81 -4.01
C ILE A 221 12.91 0.06 -3.21
N PHE A 222 12.42 0.68 -2.13
CA PHE A 222 11.27 0.16 -1.39
C PHE A 222 9.97 0.84 -1.82
N ASP A 223 9.05 0.02 -2.33
CA ASP A 223 7.66 0.40 -2.53
C ASP A 223 6.91 0.29 -1.20
N GLU A 224 6.85 1.42 -0.49
CA GLU A 224 6.17 1.56 0.80
C GLU A 224 4.77 2.17 0.64
N VAL A 225 4.21 2.17 -0.58
CA VAL A 225 2.88 2.71 -0.85
C VAL A 225 1.81 2.07 0.04
N GLN A 226 1.92 0.75 0.29
CA GLN A 226 1.00 0.05 1.20
C GLN A 226 1.55 -0.16 2.61
N THR A 227 2.86 -0.41 2.76
CA THR A 227 3.47 -0.81 4.04
C THR A 227 3.87 0.38 4.92
N GLY A 228 4.03 1.56 4.33
CA GLY A 228 4.42 2.77 5.03
C GLY A 228 3.27 3.45 5.77
N MET A 229 3.55 4.65 6.25
CA MET A 229 2.63 5.51 7.01
C MET A 229 1.94 4.78 8.18
N GLY A 230 2.70 4.00 8.94
CA GLY A 230 2.22 3.35 10.16
C GLY A 230 1.67 1.94 10.02
N ARG A 231 1.48 1.43 8.79
CA ARG A 231 0.74 0.18 8.54
C ARG A 231 1.33 -1.04 9.24
N THR A 232 2.66 -1.10 9.38
CA THR A 232 3.38 -2.20 10.04
C THR A 232 3.69 -1.93 11.52
N GLY A 233 3.18 -0.81 12.07
CA GLY A 233 3.44 -0.38 13.45
C GLY A 233 4.71 0.47 13.61
N LYS A 234 5.43 0.75 12.53
CA LYS A 234 6.44 1.82 12.43
C LYS A 234 6.00 2.83 11.39
N LEU A 235 6.56 4.04 11.40
CA LEU A 235 6.17 5.06 10.43
C LEU A 235 6.44 4.53 9.01
N PHE A 236 7.60 3.93 8.77
CA PHE A 236 7.92 3.19 7.56
C PHE A 236 8.31 1.75 7.89
N ALA A 237 7.98 0.79 7.02
CA ALA A 237 8.24 -0.62 7.28
C ALA A 237 9.73 -0.95 7.30
N TYR A 238 10.56 -0.22 6.54
CA TYR A 238 12.01 -0.42 6.54
C TYR A 238 12.63 -0.33 7.95
N GLU A 239 12.06 0.49 8.84
CA GLU A 239 12.52 0.64 10.23
C GLU A 239 12.40 -0.67 11.01
N ARG A 240 11.42 -1.52 10.69
CA ARG A 240 11.25 -2.84 11.34
C ARG A 240 12.33 -3.82 10.95
N PHE A 241 12.87 -3.67 9.75
CA PHE A 241 13.92 -4.51 9.21
C PHE A 241 15.32 -3.91 9.46
N ALA A 242 15.40 -2.79 10.20
CA ALA A 242 16.64 -2.09 10.53
C ALA A 242 17.54 -1.80 9.30
N LEU A 243 16.90 -1.49 8.16
CA LEU A 243 17.56 -1.38 6.88
C LEU A 243 17.04 -0.18 6.10
N THR A 244 17.91 0.66 5.54
CA THR A 244 17.49 1.80 4.74
C THR A 244 17.59 1.51 3.24
N PRO A 245 16.56 1.80 2.43
CA PRO A 245 16.68 1.82 0.99
C PRO A 245 17.44 3.06 0.50
N ASP A 246 17.65 3.17 -0.80
CA ASP A 246 18.19 4.38 -1.44
C ASP A 246 17.06 5.29 -1.97
N ILE A 247 15.94 4.67 -2.36
CA ILE A 247 14.70 5.33 -2.77
C ILE A 247 13.51 4.65 -2.08
N MET A 248 12.54 5.41 -1.62
CA MET A 248 11.28 4.92 -1.06
C MET A 248 10.10 5.62 -1.72
N THR A 249 9.02 4.90 -1.99
CA THR A 249 7.77 5.49 -2.51
C THR A 249 6.62 5.36 -1.51
N LEU A 250 5.82 6.42 -1.40
CA LEU A 250 4.67 6.53 -0.51
C LEU A 250 3.44 6.98 -1.30
N ALA A 251 2.25 6.57 -0.87
CA ALA A 251 0.96 7.11 -1.32
C ALA A 251 -0.13 6.66 -0.32
N LYS A 252 -1.34 6.36 -0.80
CA LYS A 252 -2.46 5.78 -0.01
C LYS A 252 -2.68 6.53 1.31
N ALA A 253 -2.18 5.97 2.40
CA ALA A 253 -2.29 6.51 3.75
C ALA A 253 -1.65 7.88 3.93
N LEU A 254 -0.69 8.28 3.08
CA LEU A 254 0.02 9.57 3.16
C LEU A 254 -0.92 10.77 3.34
N ALA A 255 -2.08 10.77 2.67
CA ALA A 255 -3.08 11.83 2.80
C ALA A 255 -4.48 11.29 3.17
N ASN A 256 -4.55 10.12 3.82
CA ASN A 256 -5.75 9.49 4.37
C ASN A 256 -7.01 9.58 3.48
N GLY A 257 -6.86 9.30 2.18
CA GLY A 257 -7.95 9.30 1.19
C GLY A 257 -7.86 10.37 0.10
N LEU A 258 -7.07 11.43 0.29
CA LEU A 258 -6.82 12.40 -0.78
C LEU A 258 -5.70 11.92 -1.73
N PRO A 259 -5.76 12.22 -3.05
CA PRO A 259 -4.76 11.75 -4.00
C PRO A 259 -3.39 12.37 -3.75
N MET A 260 -2.46 11.58 -3.23
CA MET A 260 -1.08 11.97 -3.02
C MET A 260 -0.15 10.78 -3.20
N GLY A 261 1.01 11.04 -3.78
CA GLY A 261 2.17 10.16 -3.73
C GLY A 261 3.43 10.97 -3.44
N ALA A 262 4.47 10.29 -2.98
CA ALA A 262 5.79 10.87 -2.77
C ALA A 262 6.87 9.85 -3.12
N MET A 263 7.95 10.32 -3.72
CA MET A 263 9.20 9.57 -3.85
C MET A 263 10.25 10.27 -2.97
N LEU A 264 10.83 9.54 -2.04
CA LEU A 264 11.85 9.99 -1.12
C LEU A 264 13.18 9.34 -1.52
N ALA A 265 14.26 10.09 -1.50
CA ALA A 265 15.58 9.58 -1.88
C ALA A 265 16.71 10.26 -1.09
N LYS A 266 17.84 9.56 -0.98
CA LYS A 266 19.10 10.14 -0.51
C LYS A 266 19.60 11.22 -1.48
N GLU A 267 20.30 12.23 -0.97
CA GLU A 267 20.74 13.41 -1.73
C GLU A 267 21.60 13.04 -2.95
N ASP A 268 22.49 12.07 -2.78
CA ASP A 268 23.40 11.59 -3.82
C ASP A 268 22.69 10.97 -5.02
N VAL A 269 21.53 10.35 -4.80
CA VAL A 269 20.65 9.83 -5.84
C VAL A 269 19.73 10.94 -6.37
N ALA A 270 19.10 11.70 -5.47
CA ALA A 270 18.11 12.73 -5.78
C ALA A 270 18.65 13.85 -6.68
N LYS A 271 19.94 14.20 -6.58
CA LYS A 271 20.59 15.21 -7.42
C LYS A 271 20.52 14.92 -8.93
N ALA A 272 20.23 13.67 -9.31
CA ALA A 272 19.99 13.31 -10.71
C ALA A 272 18.69 13.92 -11.24
N PHE A 273 17.72 14.32 -10.41
CA PHE A 273 16.56 15.09 -10.85
C PHE A 273 16.84 16.59 -10.81
N THR A 274 17.37 17.11 -11.92
CA THR A 274 17.55 18.55 -12.16
C THR A 274 16.24 19.20 -12.67
N PRO A 275 16.11 20.54 -12.61
CA PRO A 275 14.98 21.24 -13.21
C PRO A 275 14.70 20.77 -14.66
N GLY A 276 13.45 20.36 -14.92
CA GLY A 276 13.01 19.84 -16.22
C GLY A 276 13.12 18.32 -16.41
N ALA A 277 13.83 17.58 -15.55
CA ALA A 277 13.95 16.12 -15.67
C ALA A 277 12.65 15.36 -15.31
N HIS A 278 11.87 15.92 -14.38
CA HIS A 278 10.57 15.41 -13.98
C HIS A 278 9.68 16.54 -13.43
N ALA A 279 8.37 16.31 -13.39
CA ALA A 279 7.39 17.31 -12.97
C ALA A 279 6.04 16.66 -12.64
N SER A 280 5.22 17.38 -11.89
CA SER A 280 3.79 17.09 -11.71
C SER A 280 3.05 18.42 -11.52
N THR A 281 1.91 18.58 -12.20
CA THR A 281 1.08 19.77 -12.03
C THR A 281 0.50 19.82 -10.61
N PHE A 282 -0.08 18.72 -10.15
CA PHE A 282 -0.78 18.64 -8.86
C PHE A 282 0.08 18.08 -7.72
N GLY A 283 1.30 17.64 -8.01
CA GLY A 283 2.21 17.09 -7.02
C GLY A 283 2.48 18.07 -5.88
N GLY A 284 2.07 17.71 -4.67
CA GLY A 284 2.32 18.48 -3.45
C GLY A 284 1.54 19.79 -3.34
N THR A 285 0.33 19.88 -3.93
CA THR A 285 -0.51 21.08 -3.76
C THR A 285 -0.75 21.42 -2.28
N PRO A 286 -0.89 22.71 -1.91
CA PRO A 286 -1.14 23.12 -0.53
C PRO A 286 -2.29 22.38 0.15
N LEU A 287 -3.38 22.15 -0.57
CA LEU A 287 -4.57 21.47 -0.04
C LEU A 287 -4.27 20.05 0.45
N VAL A 288 -3.59 19.27 -0.39
CA VAL A 288 -3.30 17.85 -0.10
C VAL A 288 -2.11 17.74 0.85
N ALA A 289 -1.13 18.63 0.75
CA ALA A 289 -0.01 18.70 1.68
C ALA A 289 -0.48 18.97 3.12
N THR A 290 -1.43 19.89 3.32
CA THR A 290 -2.06 20.11 4.63
C THR A 290 -2.71 18.84 5.19
N ALA A 291 -3.41 18.06 4.37
CA ALA A 291 -3.96 16.79 4.83
C ALA A 291 -2.87 15.80 5.27
N ALA A 292 -1.78 15.70 4.51
CA ALA A 292 -0.68 14.79 4.81
C ALA A 292 0.12 15.21 6.05
N ILE A 293 0.25 16.52 6.32
CA ILE A 293 0.82 17.04 7.57
C ILE A 293 0.00 16.56 8.77
N GLU A 294 -1.32 16.70 8.72
CA GLU A 294 -2.20 16.23 9.79
C GLU A 294 -2.11 14.71 9.99
N VAL A 295 -1.99 13.95 8.89
CA VAL A 295 -1.75 12.50 8.97
C VAL A 295 -0.45 12.19 9.71
N ALA A 296 0.65 12.80 9.29
CA ALA A 296 1.95 12.56 9.89
C ALA A 296 1.98 12.97 11.36
N LYS A 297 1.40 14.14 11.71
CA LYS A 297 1.27 14.60 13.10
C LYS A 297 0.47 13.62 13.96
N ALA A 298 -0.66 13.10 13.46
CA ALA A 298 -1.47 12.14 14.19
C ALA A 298 -0.72 10.81 14.39
N LEU A 299 -0.05 10.30 13.35
CA LEU A 299 0.76 9.08 13.46
C LEU A 299 1.88 9.22 14.49
N LEU A 300 2.56 10.37 14.52
CA LEU A 300 3.71 10.61 15.40
C LEU A 300 3.31 10.92 16.85
N ASN A 301 2.17 11.56 17.09
CA ASN A 301 1.87 12.17 18.40
C ASN A 301 0.62 11.63 19.10
N GLU A 302 -0.27 10.89 18.42
CA GLU A 302 -1.57 10.48 18.99
C GLU A 302 -1.62 9.00 19.43
N GLY A 303 -0.48 8.32 19.52
CA GLY A 303 -0.44 6.92 19.96
C GLY A 303 -0.89 5.90 18.90
N VAL A 304 -1.03 6.32 17.64
CA VAL A 304 -1.59 5.50 16.56
C VAL A 304 -0.66 4.34 16.18
N LEU A 305 0.66 4.57 16.18
CA LEU A 305 1.65 3.53 15.88
C LEU A 305 1.67 2.45 16.98
N GLU A 306 1.59 2.87 18.24
CA GLU A 306 1.49 1.99 19.41
C GLU A 306 0.20 1.16 19.36
N ASN A 307 -0.92 1.78 18.98
CA ASN A 307 -2.17 1.07 18.77
C ASN A 307 -2.04 0.02 17.66
N CYS A 308 -1.42 0.38 16.53
CA CYS A 308 -1.18 -0.55 15.41
C CYS A 308 -0.35 -1.76 15.85
N GLN A 309 0.71 -1.56 16.64
CA GLN A 309 1.52 -2.66 17.18
C GLN A 309 0.71 -3.55 18.12
N ARG A 310 0.04 -2.96 19.12
CA ARG A 310 -0.70 -3.68 20.14
C ARG A 310 -1.89 -4.46 19.55
N VAL A 311 -2.76 -3.76 18.82
CA VAL A 311 -3.97 -4.35 18.25
C VAL A 311 -3.63 -5.29 17.08
N GLY A 312 -2.58 -4.99 16.31
CA GLY A 312 -2.07 -5.89 15.28
C GLY A 312 -1.60 -7.23 15.85
N GLN A 313 -0.81 -7.21 16.93
CA GLN A 313 -0.38 -8.43 17.60
C GLN A 313 -1.55 -9.21 18.20
N TYR A 314 -2.50 -8.50 18.85
CA TYR A 314 -3.72 -9.11 19.36
C TYR A 314 -4.51 -9.82 18.24
N PHE A 315 -4.74 -9.13 17.13
CA PHE A 315 -5.48 -9.67 15.99
C PHE A 315 -4.79 -10.89 15.37
N LYS A 316 -3.47 -10.85 15.19
CA LYS A 316 -2.69 -11.99 14.70
C LYS A 316 -2.84 -13.21 15.63
N ASN A 317 -2.81 -13.01 16.95
CA ASN A 317 -3.01 -14.09 17.94
C ASN A 317 -4.42 -14.70 17.88
N GLN A 318 -5.45 -13.87 17.73
CA GLN A 318 -6.83 -14.36 17.58
C GLN A 318 -7.01 -15.18 16.30
N LEU A 319 -6.42 -14.74 15.19
CA LEU A 319 -6.43 -15.47 13.92
C LEU A 319 -5.64 -16.79 14.00
N LEU A 320 -4.50 -16.82 14.70
CA LEU A 320 -3.76 -18.06 14.97
C LEU A 320 -4.60 -19.05 15.79
N SER A 321 -5.44 -18.57 16.70
CA SER A 321 -6.37 -19.42 17.45
C SER A 321 -7.45 -20.04 16.54
N LEU A 322 -7.93 -19.30 15.53
CA LEU A 322 -8.81 -19.87 14.50
C LEU A 322 -8.07 -20.89 13.62
N LYS A 323 -6.81 -20.61 13.24
CA LYS A 323 -5.97 -21.57 12.50
C LYS A 323 -5.81 -22.90 13.22
N ALA A 324 -5.67 -22.89 14.54
CA ALA A 324 -5.57 -24.11 15.35
C ALA A 324 -6.84 -24.98 15.30
N ARG A 325 -7.99 -24.38 14.95
CA ARG A 325 -9.31 -25.06 14.89
C ARG A 325 -9.70 -25.48 13.47
N TYR A 326 -9.25 -24.75 12.44
CA TYR A 326 -9.66 -24.94 11.06
C TYR A 326 -8.49 -25.33 10.15
N ALA A 327 -8.44 -26.60 9.74
CA ALA A 327 -7.34 -27.17 8.96
C ALA A 327 -7.16 -26.55 7.56
N PHE A 328 -8.19 -25.92 6.99
CA PHE A 328 -8.10 -25.22 5.71
C PHE A 328 -7.37 -23.86 5.81
N ILE A 329 -7.02 -23.39 7.02
CA ILE A 329 -6.17 -22.23 7.21
C ILE A 329 -4.71 -22.66 7.15
N ARG A 330 -4.08 -22.42 6.00
CA ARG A 330 -2.68 -22.78 5.73
C ARG A 330 -1.70 -21.93 6.52
N GLU A 331 -1.94 -20.63 6.64
CA GLU A 331 -1.02 -19.71 7.31
C GLU A 331 -1.73 -18.45 7.81
N VAL A 332 -1.23 -17.88 8.90
CA VAL A 332 -1.54 -16.52 9.34
C VAL A 332 -0.23 -15.74 9.38
N ARG A 333 -0.14 -14.65 8.62
CA ARG A 333 1.09 -13.86 8.42
C ARG A 333 0.79 -12.37 8.39
N GLY A 334 1.85 -11.55 8.40
CA GLY A 334 1.74 -10.10 8.37
C GLY A 334 2.32 -9.42 9.61
N GLU A 335 2.43 -8.09 9.53
CA GLU A 335 3.01 -7.20 10.54
C GLU A 335 2.10 -6.00 10.80
N GLY A 336 2.03 -5.56 12.06
CA GLY A 336 1.09 -4.51 12.47
C GLY A 336 -0.35 -4.86 12.08
N LEU A 337 -1.01 -3.94 11.37
CA LEU A 337 -2.36 -4.13 10.86
C LEU A 337 -2.37 -4.38 9.33
N LEU A 338 -1.34 -5.02 8.80
CA LEU A 338 -1.34 -5.65 7.48
C LEU A 338 -1.27 -7.17 7.68
N ILE A 339 -2.43 -7.83 7.74
CA ILE A 339 -2.53 -9.24 8.13
C ILE A 339 -3.19 -10.05 7.01
N GLY A 340 -2.63 -11.23 6.73
CA GLY A 340 -3.13 -12.19 5.76
C GLY A 340 -3.45 -13.54 6.40
N VAL A 341 -4.56 -14.15 6.01
CA VAL A 341 -4.95 -15.52 6.36
C VAL A 341 -5.09 -16.30 5.07
N ASP A 342 -4.17 -17.24 4.86
CA ASP A 342 -4.09 -18.04 3.66
C ASP A 342 -4.95 -19.30 3.79
N LEU A 343 -5.89 -19.47 2.86
CA LEU A 343 -6.82 -20.58 2.84
C LEU A 343 -6.42 -21.62 1.79
N THR A 344 -6.83 -22.86 1.98
CA THR A 344 -6.73 -23.91 0.96
C THR A 344 -7.89 -23.87 -0.05
N CYS A 345 -8.82 -22.93 0.09
CA CYS A 345 -10.03 -22.79 -0.72
C CYS A 345 -10.22 -21.33 -1.16
N ASP A 346 -11.23 -21.08 -2.01
CA ASP A 346 -11.64 -19.73 -2.40
C ASP A 346 -12.07 -18.92 -1.16
N GLY A 347 -11.52 -17.72 -1.00
CA GLY A 347 -11.83 -16.79 0.08
C GLY A 347 -13.06 -15.93 -0.20
N MET A 348 -13.52 -15.82 -1.45
CA MET A 348 -14.65 -14.93 -1.78
C MET A 348 -15.99 -15.27 -1.10
N PRO A 349 -16.36 -16.55 -0.89
CA PRO A 349 -17.52 -16.90 -0.09
C PRO A 349 -17.45 -16.38 1.36
N VAL A 350 -16.24 -16.37 1.95
CA VAL A 350 -16.01 -15.81 3.30
C VAL A 350 -16.21 -14.30 3.28
N VAL A 351 -15.65 -13.60 2.29
CA VAL A 351 -15.80 -12.15 2.12
C VAL A 351 -17.28 -11.76 2.03
N LYS A 352 -18.05 -12.44 1.18
CA LYS A 352 -19.49 -12.19 1.02
C LYS A 352 -20.24 -12.42 2.34
N SER A 353 -19.95 -13.53 3.02
CA SER A 353 -20.60 -13.87 4.29
C SER A 353 -20.29 -12.89 5.42
N CYS A 354 -19.07 -12.34 5.46
CA CYS A 354 -18.68 -11.31 6.42
C CYS A 354 -19.38 -9.98 6.11
N MET A 355 -19.47 -9.60 4.84
CA MET A 355 -20.14 -8.38 4.40
C MET A 355 -21.63 -8.39 4.78
N GLU A 356 -22.32 -9.51 4.57
CA GLU A 356 -23.72 -9.70 5.02
C GLU A 356 -23.90 -9.53 6.53
N ARG A 357 -22.83 -9.72 7.31
CA ARG A 357 -22.79 -9.60 8.78
C ARG A 357 -22.24 -8.26 9.25
N GLY A 358 -22.05 -7.29 8.34
CA GLY A 358 -21.56 -5.96 8.69
C GLY A 358 -20.04 -5.85 8.81
N PHE A 359 -19.26 -6.76 8.21
CA PHE A 359 -17.80 -6.68 8.21
C PHE A 359 -17.24 -6.62 6.80
N LEU A 360 -16.53 -5.55 6.47
CA LEU A 360 -15.85 -5.43 5.18
C LEU A 360 -14.45 -6.01 5.30
N ILE A 361 -14.19 -7.07 4.54
CA ILE A 361 -12.86 -7.69 4.43
C ILE A 361 -12.49 -7.82 2.96
N ASN A 362 -11.24 -8.11 2.65
CA ASN A 362 -10.77 -8.30 1.27
C ASN A 362 -10.21 -9.73 1.08
N CYS A 363 -10.12 -10.19 -0.17
CA CYS A 363 -9.41 -11.41 -0.53
C CYS A 363 -8.40 -11.11 -1.65
N ALA A 364 -7.12 -11.29 -1.34
CA ALA A 364 -6.02 -11.19 -2.29
C ALA A 364 -5.70 -12.57 -2.88
N GLN A 365 -5.29 -12.61 -4.15
CA GLN A 365 -4.97 -13.84 -4.90
C GLN A 365 -6.06 -14.93 -4.88
N GLY A 366 -7.31 -14.60 -4.52
CA GLY A 366 -8.45 -15.51 -4.48
C GLY A 366 -8.51 -16.44 -3.26
N HIS A 367 -7.44 -16.57 -2.48
CA HIS A 367 -7.39 -17.48 -1.33
C HIS A 367 -6.82 -16.85 -0.05
N VAL A 368 -6.32 -15.60 -0.10
CA VAL A 368 -5.78 -14.92 1.09
C VAL A 368 -6.77 -13.89 1.59
N LEU A 369 -7.43 -14.15 2.71
CA LEU A 369 -8.20 -13.10 3.39
C LEU A 369 -7.22 -12.04 3.90
N ARG A 370 -7.41 -10.80 3.48
CA ARG A 370 -6.52 -9.68 3.81
C ARG A 370 -7.27 -8.68 4.68
N PHE A 371 -6.67 -8.36 5.82
CA PHE A 371 -7.17 -7.42 6.79
C PHE A 371 -6.20 -6.25 6.91
N ILE A 372 -6.72 -5.07 6.59
CA ILE A 372 -6.01 -3.78 6.55
C ILE A 372 -6.92 -2.68 7.11
N PRO A 373 -7.45 -2.82 8.35
CA PRO A 373 -8.35 -1.85 8.96
C PRO A 373 -7.67 -0.48 9.18
N PRO A 374 -8.42 0.58 9.49
CA PRO A 374 -7.82 1.78 10.07
C PRO A 374 -6.96 1.44 11.29
N LEU A 375 -5.85 2.17 11.47
CA LEU A 375 -4.88 1.93 12.55
C LEU A 375 -5.44 2.27 13.93
N ILE A 376 -6.57 2.98 14.00
CA ILE A 376 -7.30 3.33 15.21
C ILE A 376 -8.31 2.25 15.66
N ILE A 377 -8.39 1.12 14.94
CA ILE A 377 -9.28 0.01 15.30
C ILE A 377 -8.96 -0.54 16.69
N GLN A 378 -9.98 -1.04 17.40
CA GLN A 378 -9.86 -1.50 18.78
C GLN A 378 -10.03 -3.02 18.90
N GLU A 379 -9.51 -3.60 19.99
CA GLU A 379 -9.59 -5.06 20.24
C GLU A 379 -11.04 -5.58 20.23
N LYS A 380 -12.01 -4.79 20.73
CA LYS A 380 -13.44 -5.14 20.65
C LYS A 380 -13.95 -5.34 19.22
N ASP A 381 -13.42 -4.57 18.27
CA ASP A 381 -13.81 -4.68 16.86
C ASP A 381 -13.20 -5.96 16.26
N ILE A 382 -11.96 -6.28 16.68
CA ILE A 382 -11.29 -7.54 16.36
C ILE A 382 -12.10 -8.73 16.88
N ASP A 383 -12.50 -8.71 18.15
CA ASP A 383 -13.28 -9.80 18.76
C ASP A 383 -14.60 -10.06 18.02
N ALA A 384 -15.28 -8.97 17.63
CA ALA A 384 -16.52 -9.06 16.86
C ALA A 384 -16.29 -9.71 15.47
N LEU A 385 -15.21 -9.35 14.78
CA LEU A 385 -14.84 -9.99 13.52
C LEU A 385 -14.44 -11.45 13.71
N ILE A 386 -13.67 -11.77 14.76
CA ILE A 386 -13.22 -13.14 15.04
C ILE A 386 -14.41 -14.06 15.31
N ALA A 387 -15.40 -13.59 16.07
CA ALA A 387 -16.65 -14.33 16.27
C ALA A 387 -17.42 -14.55 14.95
N CYS A 388 -17.45 -13.54 14.08
CA CYS A 388 -18.05 -13.65 12.74
C CYS A 388 -17.31 -14.68 11.87
N LEU A 389 -15.98 -14.60 11.80
CA LEU A 389 -15.13 -15.54 11.05
C LEU A 389 -15.30 -16.96 11.57
N ASP A 390 -15.31 -17.16 12.89
CA ASP A 390 -15.51 -18.46 13.50
C ASP A 390 -16.83 -19.11 13.06
N SER A 391 -17.93 -18.35 13.11
CA SER A 391 -19.25 -18.81 12.65
C SER A 391 -19.30 -19.12 11.14
N VAL A 392 -18.57 -18.36 10.32
CA VAL A 392 -18.46 -18.61 8.88
C VAL A 392 -17.62 -19.87 8.62
N PHE A 393 -16.48 -20.01 9.29
CA PHE A 393 -15.57 -21.14 9.15
C PHE A 393 -16.15 -22.45 9.65
N GLN A 394 -16.93 -22.43 10.73
CA GLN A 394 -17.67 -23.60 11.19
C GLN A 394 -18.62 -24.12 10.11
N ARG A 395 -19.41 -23.23 9.49
CA ARG A 395 -20.34 -23.61 8.41
C ARG A 395 -19.63 -24.13 7.16
N LEU A 396 -18.45 -23.61 6.83
CA LEU A 396 -17.63 -24.14 5.74
C LEU A 396 -17.07 -25.53 6.06
N SER A 397 -16.79 -25.81 7.33
CA SER A 397 -16.32 -27.13 7.79
C SER A 397 -17.44 -28.18 7.80
N ASP A 398 -18.66 -27.74 8.09
CA ASP A 398 -19.84 -28.61 8.18
C ASP A 398 -20.47 -28.93 6.82
N GLN A 399 -20.10 -28.21 5.76
CA GLN A 399 -20.54 -28.53 4.39
C GLN A 399 -19.87 -29.84 3.94
N PRO A 400 -20.63 -30.85 3.48
CA PRO A 400 -20.04 -32.07 2.96
C PRO A 400 -19.12 -31.71 1.79
N LYS A 401 -17.90 -32.25 1.80
CA LYS A 401 -17.01 -32.17 0.64
C LYS A 401 -17.77 -32.78 -0.54
N GLU A 402 -18.29 -31.96 -1.45
CA GLU A 402 -18.79 -32.46 -2.72
C GLU A 402 -17.64 -33.24 -3.37
N GLN A 403 -17.88 -34.53 -3.57
CA GLN A 403 -16.96 -35.43 -4.25
C GLN A 403 -16.79 -34.90 -5.69
N GLU A 404 -15.57 -34.51 -6.05
CA GLU A 404 -15.17 -34.36 -7.47
C GLU A 404 -15.28 -35.68 -8.22
#